data_AF-K2EGC6-F1
#
_entry.id   AF-K2EGC6-F1
#
_cell.length_a   1.000
_cell.length_b   1.000
_cell.length_c   1.000
_cell.angle_alpha   90.00
_cell.angle_beta   90.00
_cell.angle_gamma   90.00
#
_symmetry.space_group_name_H-M   'P 1'
#
loop_
_entity.id
_entity.type
_entity.pdbx_description
1 polymer ?
#
loop_
_entity_poly.entity_id
_entity_poly.type
_entity_poly.pdbx_seq_one_letter_code
_entity_poly.pdbx_strand_id
1 'polypeptide(L)'
;GMHPPIGLFHASEQNAFNLADDLIEPFRLLVDLHVAKNPAFTEGDLAPQDKAALVALLNVDVGMPQGKMSALSAIEYAVESLARLFEQGDSELELPTLIGLHAHRLEC
;
A
#
# COMPACT_ATOMS: atom_id res chain seq x y z
N GLY A 1 0.35 -16.34 -11.68
CA GLY A 1 1.05 -15.17 -11.11
C GLY A 1 1.03 -14.05 -12.12
N MET A 2 0.99 -12.80 -11.68
CA MET A 2 0.91 -11.63 -12.58
C MET A 2 2.29 -11.23 -13.11
N HIS A 3 2.34 -10.60 -14.28
CA HIS A 3 3.59 -10.11 -14.89
C HIS A 3 3.85 -8.65 -14.48
N PRO A 4 4.89 -8.35 -13.67
CA PRO A 4 5.12 -6.99 -13.14
C PRO A 4 5.23 -5.86 -14.19
N PRO A 5 5.80 -6.09 -15.39
CA PRO A 5 5.87 -5.02 -16.40
C PRO A 5 4.52 -4.64 -17.03
N ILE A 6 3.49 -5.49 -16.90
CA ILE A 6 2.16 -5.26 -17.50
C ILE A 6 1.29 -4.54 -16.46
N GLY A 7 1.27 -3.20 -16.51
CA GLY A 7 0.41 -2.39 -15.64
C GLY A 7 -1.06 -2.42 -16.05
N LEU A 8 -1.91 -1.93 -15.14
CA LEU A 8 -3.31 -1.60 -15.39
C LEU A 8 -3.42 -0.30 -16.19
N PHE A 9 -2.58 0.68 -15.84
CA PHE A 9 -2.52 1.98 -16.52
C PHE A 9 -1.09 2.36 -16.88
N HIS A 10 -0.13 2.15 -15.98
CA HIS A 10 1.28 2.40 -16.30
C HIS A 10 1.78 1.44 -17.39
N ALA A 11 2.37 1.99 -18.44
CA ALA A 11 2.82 1.23 -19.62
C ALA A 11 4.24 1.64 -20.07
N SER A 12 5.05 2.17 -19.15
CA SER A 12 6.42 2.58 -19.48
C SER A 12 7.27 1.35 -19.78
N GLU A 13 7.81 1.26 -21.00
CA GLU A 13 8.70 0.16 -21.41
C GLU A 13 10.02 0.12 -20.60
N GLN A 14 10.40 1.24 -19.98
CA GLN A 14 11.59 1.35 -19.15
C GLN A 14 11.34 0.94 -17.69
N ASN A 15 10.08 0.73 -17.30
CA ASN A 15 9.69 0.36 -15.95
C ASN A 15 9.26 -1.11 -15.88
N ALA A 16 10.09 -1.95 -15.28
CA ALA A 16 9.78 -3.37 -15.09
C ALA A 16 8.70 -3.64 -14.02
N PHE A 17 8.21 -2.59 -13.33
CA PHE A 17 7.32 -2.69 -12.17
C PHE A 17 6.01 -1.89 -12.33
N ASN A 18 5.58 -1.60 -13.57
CA ASN A 18 4.35 -0.85 -13.84
C ASN A 18 3.13 -1.33 -13.03
N LEU A 19 2.94 -2.65 -12.91
CA LEU A 19 1.83 -3.20 -12.14
C LEU A 19 1.95 -2.95 -10.64
N ALA A 20 3.17 -3.02 -10.11
CA ALA A 20 3.40 -2.74 -8.69
C ALA A 20 3.12 -1.26 -8.39
N ASP A 21 3.53 -0.35 -9.28
CA ASP A 21 3.22 1.08 -9.15
C ASP A 21 1.70 1.31 -9.14
N ASP A 22 0.95 0.69 -10.05
CA ASP A 22 -0.52 0.76 -10.07
C ASP A 22 -1.15 0.23 -8.76
N LEU A 23 -0.62 -0.86 -8.20
CA LEU A 23 -1.15 -1.51 -7.00
C LEU A 23 -0.87 -0.75 -5.70
N ILE A 24 0.24 0.00 -5.62
CA ILE A 24 0.58 0.75 -4.40
C ILE A 24 -0.14 2.11 -4.33
N GLU A 25 -0.68 2.62 -5.43
CA GLU A 25 -1.35 3.93 -5.48
C GLU A 25 -2.42 4.11 -4.38
N PRO A 26 -3.33 3.14 -4.12
CA PRO A 26 -4.31 3.23 -3.03
C PRO A 26 -3.69 3.32 -1.62
N PHE A 27 -2.44 2.91 -1.43
CA PHE A 27 -1.74 2.91 -0.13
C PHE A 27 -0.94 4.18 0.12
N ARG A 28 -0.72 5.03 -0.90
CA ARG A 28 0.06 6.28 -0.77
C ARG A 28 -0.44 7.21 0.31
N LEU A 29 -1.75 7.19 0.56
CA LEU A 29 -2.42 7.95 1.60
C LEU A 29 -1.87 7.70 3.03
N LEU A 30 -1.24 6.54 3.29
CA LEU A 30 -0.55 6.28 4.55
C LEU A 30 0.70 7.15 4.70
N VAL A 31 1.48 7.23 3.63
CA VAL A 31 2.70 8.02 3.55
C VAL A 31 2.35 9.51 3.57
N ASP A 32 1.36 9.92 2.76
CA ASP A 32 0.92 11.31 2.70
C ASP A 32 0.46 11.82 4.07
N LEU A 33 -0.36 11.04 4.79
CA LEU A 33 -0.80 11.40 6.13
C LEU A 33 0.37 11.43 7.14
N HIS A 34 1.33 10.51 7.03
CA HIS A 34 2.49 10.48 7.90
C HIS A 34 3.36 11.73 7.72
N VAL A 35 3.69 12.07 6.48
CA VAL A 35 4.52 13.22 6.13
C VAL A 35 3.80 14.52 6.50
N ALA A 36 2.49 14.63 6.27
CA ALA A 36 1.71 15.80 6.68
C ALA A 36 1.71 16.04 8.20
N LYS A 37 1.76 14.97 9.01
CA LYS A 37 1.82 15.05 10.48
C LYS A 37 3.23 15.23 11.04
N ASN A 38 4.25 14.82 10.27
CA ASN A 38 5.65 14.86 10.67
C ASN A 38 6.45 15.61 9.59
N PRO A 39 6.21 16.92 9.42
CA PRO A 39 6.93 17.70 8.43
C PRO A 39 8.42 17.68 8.76
N ALA A 40 9.26 17.54 7.73
CA ALA A 40 10.71 17.65 7.91
C ALA A 40 11.05 19.05 8.43
N PHE A 41 11.73 19.12 9.57
CA PHE A 41 12.13 20.39 10.18
C PHE A 41 13.41 20.98 9.56
N THR A 42 14.07 20.25 8.67
CA THR A 42 15.35 20.66 8.05
C THR A 42 15.38 20.31 6.57
N GLU A 43 15.94 21.21 5.76
CA GLU A 43 16.34 20.90 4.37
C GLU A 43 17.52 19.92 4.40
N GLY A 44 17.39 18.78 3.73
CA GLY A 44 18.44 17.75 3.66
C GLY A 44 17.91 16.32 3.53
N ASP A 45 18.80 15.35 3.66
CA ASP A 45 18.46 13.93 3.62
C ASP A 45 17.64 13.49 4.85
N LEU A 46 16.73 12.53 4.63
CA LEU A 46 15.98 11.89 5.72
C LEU A 46 16.94 11.22 6.72
N ALA A 47 16.73 11.51 8.01
CA ALA A 47 17.45 10.83 9.08
C ALA A 47 17.06 9.33 9.13
N PRO A 48 17.91 8.46 9.71
CA PRO A 48 17.57 7.04 9.87
C PRO A 48 16.23 6.80 10.57
N GLN A 49 15.86 7.68 11.51
CA GLN A 49 14.60 7.61 12.25
C GLN A 49 13.39 7.90 11.36
N ASP A 50 13.48 8.86 10.44
CA ASP A 50 12.42 9.17 9.48
C ASP A 50 12.18 7.99 8.54
N LYS A 51 13.26 7.38 8.05
CA LYS A 51 13.20 6.18 7.20
C LYS A 51 12.56 5.01 7.96
N ALA A 52 12.95 4.80 9.22
CA ALA A 52 12.36 3.75 10.05
C ALA A 52 10.86 4.00 10.29
N ALA A 53 10.45 5.25 10.48
CA ALA A 53 9.05 5.64 10.65
C ALA A 53 8.22 5.38 9.39
N LEU A 54 8.75 5.68 8.20
CA LEU A 54 8.12 5.36 6.91
C LEU A 54 7.98 3.85 6.70
N VAL A 55 9.02 3.07 6.99
CA VAL A 55 8.96 1.59 6.90
C VAL A 55 7.94 1.02 7.90
N ALA A 56 7.82 1.61 9.09
CA ALA A 56 6.85 1.18 10.09
C ALA A 56 5.39 1.34 9.63
N LEU A 57 5.11 2.15 8.60
CA LEU A 57 3.78 2.28 8.00
C LEU A 57 3.26 0.97 7.41
N LEU A 58 4.13 0.02 7.05
CA LEU A 58 3.69 -1.31 6.62
C LEU A 58 2.94 -2.08 7.73
N ASN A 59 3.16 -1.68 8.99
CA ASN A 59 2.58 -2.30 10.18
C ASN A 59 1.50 -1.41 10.82
N VAL A 60 0.92 -0.45 10.09
CA VAL A 60 -0.26 0.29 10.59
C VAL A 60 -1.54 -0.38 10.12
N ASP A 61 -2.60 -0.15 10.87
CA ASP A 61 -3.92 -0.65 10.56
C ASP A 61 -4.58 0.12 9.41
N VAL A 62 -5.14 -0.64 8.46
CA VAL A 62 -6.05 -0.15 7.42
C VAL A 62 -7.39 -0.86 7.50
N GLY A 63 -8.44 -0.23 6.98
CA GLY A 63 -9.74 -0.87 6.81
C GLY A 63 -9.81 -1.57 5.46
N MET A 64 -10.25 -2.82 5.44
CA MET A 64 -10.54 -3.63 4.25
C MET A 64 -11.98 -4.18 4.34
N PRO A 65 -12.57 -4.71 3.25
CA PRO A 65 -13.89 -5.34 3.29
C PRO A 65 -14.02 -6.48 4.33
N GLN A 66 -12.94 -7.23 4.57
CA GLN A 66 -12.87 -8.30 5.57
C GLN A 66 -12.70 -7.79 7.01
N GLY A 67 -12.49 -6.49 7.18
CA GLY A 67 -12.25 -5.85 8.47
C GLY A 67 -10.89 -5.18 8.53
N LYS A 68 -10.38 -5.04 9.75
CA LYS A 68 -9.18 -4.29 10.05
C LYS A 68 -7.95 -5.20 10.01
N MET A 69 -6.91 -4.80 9.29
CA MET A 69 -5.65 -5.55 9.19
C MET A 69 -4.45 -4.63 8.99
N SER A 70 -3.24 -5.19 9.05
CA SER A 70 -2.02 -4.44 8.72
C SER A 70 -1.99 -4.02 7.26
N ALA A 71 -1.33 -2.91 6.94
CA ALA A 71 -1.11 -2.48 5.56
C ALA A 71 -0.40 -3.56 4.73
N LEU A 72 0.56 -4.28 5.32
CA LEU A 72 1.23 -5.40 4.66
C LEU A 72 0.24 -6.50 4.23
N SER A 73 -0.62 -6.94 5.15
CA SER A 73 -1.66 -7.93 4.83
C SER A 73 -2.65 -7.39 3.80
N ALA A 74 -3.05 -6.12 3.91
CA ALA A 74 -3.97 -5.51 2.96
C ALA A 74 -3.40 -5.46 1.53
N ILE A 75 -2.09 -5.26 1.36
CA ILE A 75 -1.44 -5.35 0.04
C ILE A 75 -1.60 -6.76 -0.55
N GLU A 76 -1.40 -7.80 0.25
CA GLU A 76 -1.60 -9.20 -0.19
C GLU A 76 -3.05 -9.44 -0.61
N TYR A 77 -4.03 -9.03 0.20
CA TYR A 77 -5.45 -9.16 -0.13
C TYR A 77 -5.84 -8.38 -1.40
N ALA A 78 -5.33 -7.16 -1.57
CA ALA A 78 -5.59 -6.36 -2.78
C ALA A 78 -5.05 -7.05 -4.03
N VAL A 79 -3.81 -7.58 -3.97
CA VAL A 79 -3.18 -8.35 -5.04
C VAL A 79 -3.98 -9.61 -5.38
N GLU A 80 -4.42 -10.37 -4.38
CA GLU A 80 -5.22 -11.58 -4.58
C GLU A 80 -6.60 -11.26 -5.16
N SER A 81 -7.24 -10.18 -4.71
CA SER A 81 -8.54 -9.75 -5.24
C SER A 81 -8.45 -9.33 -6.70
N LEU A 82 -7.36 -8.66 -7.11
CA LEU A 82 -7.09 -8.34 -8.50
C LEU A 82 -6.91 -9.61 -9.35
N ALA A 83 -6.18 -10.59 -8.85
CA ALA A 83 -6.01 -11.87 -9.54
C ALA A 83 -7.37 -12.58 -9.73
N ARG A 84 -8.19 -12.65 -8.68
CA ARG A 84 -9.56 -13.20 -8.74
C ARG A 84 -10.43 -12.47 -9.75
N LEU A 85 -10.37 -11.13 -9.78
CA LEU A 85 -11.11 -10.30 -10.73
C LEU A 85 -10.77 -10.70 -12.18
N PHE A 86 -9.49 -10.87 -12.51
CA PHE A 86 -9.08 -11.27 -13.86
C PHE A 86 -9.44 -12.71 -14.23
N GLU A 87 -9.46 -13.62 -13.25
CA GLU A 87 -9.78 -15.02 -13.49
C GLU A 87 -11.30 -15.29 -13.57
N GLN A 88 -12.09 -14.59 -12.76
CA GLN A 88 -13.50 -14.92 -12.52
C GLN A 88 -14.49 -13.87 -13.04
N GLY A 89 -14.06 -12.63 -13.29
CA GLY A 89 -14.87 -11.55 -13.89
C GLY A 89 -15.97 -10.94 -13.00
N ASP A 90 -16.46 -11.67 -12.00
CA ASP A 90 -17.58 -11.27 -11.12
C ASP A 90 -17.14 -10.93 -9.68
N SER A 91 -15.86 -10.68 -9.45
CA SER A 91 -15.32 -10.25 -8.14
C SER A 91 -15.13 -8.73 -8.09
N GLU A 92 -15.20 -8.12 -6.91
CA GLU A 92 -14.81 -6.71 -6.74
C GLU A 92 -13.34 -6.59 -6.34
N LEU A 93 -12.69 -5.48 -6.72
CA LEU A 93 -11.35 -5.16 -6.27
C LEU A 93 -11.40 -4.67 -4.82
N GLU A 94 -10.64 -5.32 -3.95
CA GLU A 94 -10.63 -5.02 -2.53
C GLU A 94 -9.51 -4.02 -2.24
N LEU A 95 -9.86 -2.81 -1.80
CA LEU A 95 -8.92 -1.71 -1.62
C LEU A 95 -8.90 -1.21 -0.17
N PRO A 96 -7.75 -0.66 0.28
CA PRO A 96 -7.62 -0.13 1.62
C PRO A 96 -8.42 1.16 1.81
N THR A 97 -8.89 1.37 3.03
CA THR A 97 -9.44 2.63 3.52
C THR A 97 -8.59 3.16 4.67
N LEU A 98 -8.36 4.47 4.67
CA LEU A 98 -7.58 5.13 5.71
C LEU A 98 -8.40 5.23 7.01
N ILE A 99 -7.90 4.63 8.08
CA ILE A 99 -8.54 4.67 9.41
C ILE A 99 -7.63 5.30 10.48
N GLY A 100 -6.63 6.07 10.05
CA GLY A 100 -5.58 6.66 10.88
C GLY A 100 -4.24 5.94 10.75
N LEU A 101 -3.29 6.27 11.63
CA LEU A 101 -1.93 5.68 11.65
C LEU A 101 -1.70 4.97 12.98
N HIS A 102 -2.56 4.00 13.28
CA HIS A 102 -2.46 3.20 14.50
C HIS A 102 -1.62 1.97 14.20
N ALA A 103 -0.62 1.68 15.04
CA ALA A 103 0.17 0.46 14.91
C ALA A 103 -0.74 -0.77 15.04
N HIS A 104 -0.61 -1.70 14.11
CA HIS A 104 -1.31 -2.98 14.12
C HIS A 104 -0.90 -3.77 15.36
N ARG A 105 -1.90 -4.29 16.07
CA ARG A 105 -1.69 -5.18 17.22
C ARG A 105 -2.08 -6.59 16.80
N LEU A 106 -1.11 -7.49 16.80
CA LEU A 106 -1.37 -8.92 16.67
C LEU A 106 -2.22 -9.35 17.86
N GLU A 107 -3.35 -10.00 17.60
CA GLU A 107 -4.12 -10.67 18.64
C GLU A 107 -3.29 -11.83 19.19
N CYS A 108 -3.04 -11.82 20.49
CA CYS A 108 -2.27 -12.84 21.21
C CYS A 108 -3.15 -14.05 21.58
#